data_AF-A0A2T9ZP15-F1
#
_entry.id   AF-A0A2T9ZP15-F1
#
_cell.length_a   1.000
_cell.length_b   1.000
_cell.length_c   1.000
_cell.angle_alpha   90.00
_cell.angle_beta   90.00
_cell.angle_gamma   90.00
#
_symmetry.space_group_name_H-M   'P 1'
#
loop_
_entity.id
_entity.type
_entity.pdbx_description
1 polymer ?
#
loop_
_entity_poly.entity_id
_entity_poly.type
_entity_poly.pdbx_seq_one_letter_code
_entity_poly.pdbx_strand_id
1 'polypeptide(L)'
;MKSVPTPSKREEQSEDLPVTTNQVKQLYERPPSFTDFLPWMEYNPASRTFLLEDGISVGALFELTPAGTEARTPAFMTQLRDAIQTALTDAIPEEDDAPWILQVYVQDDPSLQGFEKEIADYAQPGARESGYTRHFQQTLSEHLARITRPGGLFE
;
A
#
# COMPACT_ATOMS: atom_id res chain seq x y z
N MET A 1 24.25 35.10 36.38
CA MET A 1 22.86 35.04 35.87
C MET A 1 22.93 34.90 34.37
N LYS A 2 22.58 33.72 33.83
CA LYS A 2 22.59 33.45 32.39
C LYS A 2 21.27 33.98 31.81
N SER A 3 21.36 34.81 30.78
CA SER A 3 20.22 35.27 29.99
C SER A 3 19.62 34.09 29.22
N VAL A 4 18.33 33.84 29.43
CA VAL A 4 17.55 32.86 28.68
C VAL A 4 17.25 33.47 27.30
N PRO A 5 17.46 32.77 26.18
CA PRO A 5 17.02 33.25 24.89
C PRO A 5 15.50 33.13 24.82
N THR A 6 14.83 34.25 24.55
CA THR A 6 13.41 34.31 24.22
C THR A 6 13.15 33.44 22.98
N PRO A 7 12.19 32.50 22.99
CA PRO A 7 11.87 31.74 21.80
C PRO A 7 11.31 32.69 20.74
N SER A 8 11.97 32.70 19.58
CA SER A 8 11.51 33.36 18.36
C SER A 8 10.14 32.79 18.00
N LYS A 9 9.10 33.63 18.03
CA LYS A 9 7.80 33.34 17.42
C LYS A 9 8.04 33.19 15.92
N ARG A 10 8.27 31.96 15.46
CA ARG A 10 8.07 31.62 14.04
C ARG A 10 6.57 31.77 13.77
N GLU A 11 6.29 32.49 12.70
CA GLU A 11 4.96 32.91 12.28
C GLU A 11 4.06 31.71 12.02
N GLU A 12 3.19 31.40 12.99
CA GLU A 12 1.93 30.70 12.74
C GLU A 12 0.95 31.74 12.17
N GLN A 13 1.07 32.02 10.89
CA GLN A 13 0.03 32.65 10.08
C GLN A 13 -0.17 31.80 8.83
N SER A 14 -0.69 30.59 9.02
CA SER A 14 -1.47 29.94 7.96
C SER A 14 -2.74 30.77 7.80
N GLU A 15 -2.74 31.67 6.82
CA GLU A 15 -3.93 32.44 6.47
C GLU A 15 -5.12 31.49 6.27
N ASP A 16 -6.23 31.81 6.95
CA ASP A 16 -7.54 31.14 6.90
C ASP A 16 -8.23 31.39 5.53
N LEU A 17 -7.49 31.25 4.43
CA LEU A 17 -8.00 31.42 3.08
C LEU A 17 -8.77 30.16 2.66
N PRO A 18 -9.94 30.30 2.02
CA PRO A 18 -10.69 29.16 1.51
C PRO A 18 -9.85 28.39 0.50
N VAL A 19 -9.83 27.05 0.64
CA VAL A 19 -9.08 26.16 -0.23
C VAL A 19 -9.55 26.34 -1.67
N THR A 20 -8.62 26.63 -2.56
CA THR A 20 -8.91 26.83 -3.99
C THR A 20 -9.12 25.48 -4.69
N THR A 21 -9.89 25.47 -5.78
CA THR A 21 -10.10 24.26 -6.61
C THR A 21 -8.77 23.64 -7.08
N ASN A 22 -7.75 24.46 -7.32
CA ASN A 22 -6.42 23.97 -7.71
C ASN A 22 -5.69 23.28 -6.55
N GLN A 23 -5.77 23.82 -5.33
CA GLN A 23 -5.24 23.16 -4.13
C GLN A 23 -5.94 21.84 -3.86
N VAL A 24 -7.26 21.78 -4.05
CA VAL A 24 -8.03 20.52 -3.95
C VAL A 24 -7.55 19.52 -5.01
N LYS A 25 -7.41 19.94 -6.28
CA LYS A 25 -6.93 19.04 -7.35
C LYS A 25 -5.53 18.49 -7.08
N GLN A 26 -4.61 19.32 -6.59
CA GLN A 26 -3.26 18.87 -6.22
C GLN A 26 -3.24 17.78 -5.15
N LEU A 27 -4.19 17.80 -4.20
CA LEU A 27 -4.32 16.73 -3.20
C LEU A 27 -4.77 15.38 -3.80
N TYR A 28 -5.37 15.39 -4.99
CA TYR A 28 -5.82 14.20 -5.70
C TYR A 28 -4.92 13.79 -6.87
N GLU A 29 -3.82 14.52 -7.13
CA GLU A 29 -2.82 14.10 -8.12
C GLU A 29 -2.13 12.84 -7.63
N ARG A 30 -2.30 11.73 -8.37
CA ARG A 30 -1.59 10.49 -8.09
C ARG A 30 -0.15 10.62 -8.60
N PRO A 31 0.87 10.36 -7.76
CA PRO A 31 2.23 10.22 -8.27
C PRO A 31 2.32 9.03 -9.24
N PRO A 32 3.31 9.01 -10.15
CA PRO A 32 3.59 7.86 -10.98
C PRO A 32 3.74 6.59 -10.12
N SER A 33 3.34 5.44 -10.66
CA SER A 33 3.48 4.19 -9.93
C SER A 33 4.96 3.93 -9.66
N PHE A 34 5.31 3.48 -8.46
CA PHE A 34 6.70 3.13 -8.15
C PHE A 34 7.26 2.10 -9.14
N THR A 35 6.41 1.18 -9.61
CA THR A 35 6.76 0.18 -10.62
C THR A 35 7.32 0.77 -11.90
N ASP A 36 6.91 1.99 -12.27
CA ASP A 36 7.38 2.66 -13.48
C ASP A 36 8.85 3.09 -13.40
N PHE A 37 9.43 3.08 -12.20
CA PHE A 37 10.84 3.41 -11.95
C PHE A 37 11.74 2.18 -11.79
N LEU A 38 11.18 0.97 -11.85
CA LEU A 38 11.98 -0.25 -11.75
C LEU A 38 12.67 -0.53 -13.10
N PRO A 39 13.97 -0.93 -13.10
CA PRO A 39 14.78 -1.08 -14.31
C PRO A 39 14.51 -2.43 -14.99
N TRP A 40 13.25 -2.76 -15.26
CA TRP A 40 12.87 -4.01 -15.94
C TRP A 40 12.77 -3.84 -17.46
N MET A 41 13.00 -4.94 -18.18
CA MET A 41 13.00 -4.99 -19.64
C MET A 41 11.93 -5.94 -20.17
N GLU A 42 11.97 -7.19 -19.74
CA GLU A 42 11.10 -8.25 -20.25
C GLU A 42 10.68 -9.19 -19.12
N TYR A 43 9.45 -9.69 -19.19
CA TYR A 43 8.95 -10.73 -18.29
C TYR A 43 9.03 -12.11 -18.96
N ASN A 44 9.66 -13.07 -18.29
CA ASN A 44 9.70 -14.47 -18.72
C ASN A 44 8.63 -15.29 -17.98
N PRO A 45 7.58 -15.78 -18.66
CA PRO A 45 6.50 -16.53 -18.00
C PRO A 45 6.93 -17.92 -17.48
N ALA A 46 7.97 -18.52 -18.04
CA ALA A 46 8.40 -19.87 -17.66
C ALA A 46 9.14 -19.86 -16.32
N SER A 47 10.04 -18.90 -16.12
CA SER A 47 10.75 -18.71 -14.84
C SER A 47 10.01 -17.78 -13.87
N ARG A 48 9.01 -17.03 -14.35
CA ARG A 48 8.28 -15.98 -13.61
C ARG A 48 9.20 -14.86 -13.11
N THR A 49 10.17 -14.47 -13.92
CA THR A 49 11.18 -13.46 -13.59
C THR A 49 11.16 -12.31 -14.60
N PHE A 50 11.60 -11.14 -14.15
CA PHE A 50 11.88 -9.99 -15.00
C PHE A 50 13.38 -9.93 -15.31
N LEU A 51 13.74 -9.71 -16.57
CA LEU A 51 15.10 -9.32 -16.96
C LEU A 51 15.27 -7.82 -16.68
N LEU A 52 16.40 -7.42 -16.11
CA LEU A 52 16.71 -6.01 -15.84
C LEU A 52 17.43 -5.35 -17.03
N GLU A 53 17.54 -4.02 -17.00
CA GLU A 53 18.14 -3.19 -18.06
C GLU A 53 19.61 -3.50 -18.39
N ASP A 54 20.34 -4.14 -17.47
CA ASP A 54 21.72 -4.58 -17.71
C ASP A 54 21.82 -5.82 -18.61
N GLY A 55 20.68 -6.45 -18.94
CA GLY A 55 20.58 -7.63 -19.80
C GLY A 55 21.11 -8.92 -19.16
N ILE A 56 21.44 -8.91 -17.86
CA ILE A 56 22.02 -10.05 -17.14
C ILE A 56 21.26 -10.31 -15.83
N SER A 57 20.98 -9.28 -15.06
CA SER A 57 20.31 -9.40 -13.77
C SER A 57 18.85 -9.77 -13.96
N VAL A 58 18.34 -10.61 -13.06
CA VAL A 58 16.93 -11.01 -13.02
C VAL A 58 16.30 -10.65 -11.69
N GLY A 59 15.04 -10.25 -11.72
CA GLY A 59 14.25 -9.92 -10.54
C GLY A 59 12.99 -10.78 -10.46
N ALA A 60 12.56 -11.08 -9.23
CA ALA A 60 11.23 -11.59 -8.94
C ALA A 60 10.50 -10.56 -8.08
N LEU A 61 9.23 -10.31 -8.37
CA LEU A 61 8.41 -9.37 -7.64
C LEU A 61 7.29 -10.11 -6.92
N PHE A 62 7.10 -9.79 -5.65
CA PHE A 62 6.06 -10.36 -4.81
C PHE A 62 5.25 -9.24 -4.18
N GLU A 63 3.94 -9.43 -4.16
CA GLU A 63 3.02 -8.60 -3.38
C GLU A 63 2.86 -9.22 -1.99
N LEU A 64 3.04 -8.42 -0.94
CA LEU A 64 2.92 -8.87 0.43
C LEU A 64 1.64 -8.32 1.04
N THR A 65 0.83 -9.21 1.62
CA THR A 65 -0.33 -8.80 2.42
C THR A 65 0.13 -8.42 3.84
N PRO A 66 -0.17 -7.20 4.31
CA PRO A 66 0.23 -6.78 5.64
C PRO A 66 -0.48 -7.61 6.73
N ALA A 67 0.25 -7.98 7.78
CA ALA A 67 -0.33 -8.66 8.93
C ALA A 67 -0.82 -7.62 9.96
N GLY A 68 -2.07 -7.74 10.40
CA GLY A 68 -2.63 -6.88 11.45
C GLY A 68 -1.92 -7.07 12.79
N THR A 69 -1.16 -6.06 13.21
CA THR A 69 -0.36 -6.06 14.45
C THR A 69 -1.09 -5.41 15.64
N GLU A 70 -2.21 -4.74 15.38
CA GLU A 70 -3.01 -4.05 16.39
C GLU A 70 -3.61 -5.02 17.42
N ALA A 71 -3.56 -4.62 18.70
CA ALA A 71 -4.08 -5.40 19.84
C ALA A 71 -3.55 -6.85 19.93
N ARG A 72 -2.42 -7.17 19.30
CA ARG A 72 -1.78 -8.48 19.38
C ARG A 72 -0.91 -8.61 20.63
N THR A 73 -0.74 -9.84 21.09
CA THR A 73 0.14 -10.12 22.23
C THR A 73 1.61 -10.00 21.84
N PRO A 74 2.51 -9.65 22.76
CA PRO A 74 3.95 -9.62 22.48
C PRO A 74 4.52 -10.97 21.99
N ALA A 75 3.95 -12.08 22.48
CA ALA A 75 4.32 -13.42 22.05
C ALA A 75 3.99 -13.67 20.57
N PHE A 76 2.80 -13.27 20.13
CA PHE A 76 2.41 -13.34 18.72
C PHE A 76 3.35 -12.52 17.84
N MET A 77 3.67 -11.29 18.26
CA MET A 77 4.58 -10.41 17.52
C MET A 77 5.99 -10.99 17.40
N THR A 78 6.47 -11.67 18.44
CA THR A 78 7.76 -12.38 18.43
C THR A 78 7.73 -13.52 17.43
N GLN A 79 6.68 -14.35 17.47
CA GLN A 79 6.52 -15.46 16.54
C GLN A 79 6.43 -14.99 15.09
N LEU A 80 5.70 -13.91 14.82
CA LEU A 80 5.58 -13.32 13.48
C LEU A 80 6.94 -12.85 12.96
N ARG A 81 7.71 -12.13 13.78
CA ARG A 81 9.07 -11.68 13.42
C ARG A 81 9.96 -12.88 13.11
N ASP A 82 9.98 -13.88 13.98
CA ASP A 82 10.85 -15.05 13.83
C ASP A 82 10.50 -15.83 12.54
N ALA A 83 9.20 -15.95 12.22
CA ALA A 83 8.75 -16.56 10.97
C ALA A 83 9.21 -15.78 9.73
N ILE A 84 9.12 -14.44 9.75
CA ILE A 84 9.62 -13.60 8.65
C ILE A 84 11.12 -13.76 8.49
N GLN A 85 11.87 -13.74 9.60
CA GLN A 85 13.32 -13.89 9.58
C GLN A 85 13.71 -15.25 8.98
N THR A 86 13.11 -16.35 9.45
CA THR A 86 13.36 -17.69 8.89
C THR A 86 13.02 -17.74 7.41
N ALA A 87 11.88 -17.19 6.98
CA ALA A 87 11.51 -17.19 5.58
C ALA A 87 12.52 -16.47 4.69
N LEU A 88 13.09 -15.34 5.15
CA LEU A 88 14.10 -14.61 4.38
C LEU A 88 15.45 -15.30 4.38
N THR A 89 15.90 -15.84 5.52
CA THR A 89 17.18 -16.56 5.61
C THR A 89 17.18 -17.84 4.79
N ASP A 90 16.07 -18.59 4.79
CA ASP A 90 16.01 -19.89 4.13
C ASP A 90 15.71 -19.78 2.63
N ALA A 91 15.05 -18.71 2.19
CA ALA A 91 14.64 -18.56 0.79
C ALA A 91 15.71 -17.96 -0.12
N ILE A 92 16.64 -17.19 0.43
CA ILE A 92 17.64 -16.44 -0.35
C ILE A 92 19.00 -17.13 -0.19
N PRO A 93 19.52 -17.80 -1.25
CA PRO A 93 20.82 -18.45 -1.16
C PRO A 93 21.96 -17.41 -1.12
N GLU A 94 23.00 -17.70 -0.34
CA GLU A 94 24.23 -16.93 -0.31
C GLU A 94 25.16 -17.42 -1.43
N GLU A 95 25.23 -16.66 -2.52
CA GLU A 95 26.08 -16.95 -3.69
C GLU A 95 27.11 -15.82 -3.87
N ASP A 96 28.39 -16.18 -3.99
CA ASP A 96 29.50 -15.22 -4.10
C ASP A 96 29.53 -14.50 -5.46
N ASP A 97 29.24 -15.24 -6.55
CA ASP A 97 29.35 -14.73 -7.92
C ASP A 97 28.08 -14.01 -8.41
N ALA A 98 26.94 -14.22 -7.73
CA ALA A 98 25.63 -13.69 -8.12
C ALA A 98 24.82 -13.30 -6.86
N PRO A 99 25.15 -12.18 -6.21
CA PRO A 99 24.52 -11.79 -4.96
C PRO A 99 23.04 -11.42 -5.15
N TRP A 100 22.20 -11.87 -4.22
CA TRP A 100 20.79 -11.51 -4.19
C TRP A 100 20.57 -10.20 -3.44
N ILE A 101 19.74 -9.32 -4.00
CA ILE A 101 19.34 -8.06 -3.37
C ILE A 101 17.84 -8.15 -3.06
N LEU A 102 17.48 -8.08 -1.79
CA LEU A 102 16.09 -7.94 -1.35
C LEU A 102 15.74 -6.47 -1.18
N GLN A 103 14.72 -6.01 -1.90
CA GLN A 103 14.17 -4.67 -1.77
C GLN A 103 12.71 -4.76 -1.32
N VAL A 104 12.36 -4.00 -0.29
CA VAL A 104 11.00 -3.95 0.26
C VAL A 104 10.48 -2.53 0.09
N TYR A 105 9.33 -2.43 -0.56
CA TYR A 105 8.63 -1.17 -0.78
C TYR A 105 7.32 -1.17 -0.01
N VAL A 106 7.05 -0.05 0.67
CA VAL A 106 5.78 0.17 1.37
C VAL A 106 5.18 1.43 0.76
N GLN A 107 3.97 1.30 0.25
CA GLN A 107 3.19 2.39 -0.31
C GLN A 107 1.75 2.29 0.21
N ASP A 108 1.11 3.43 0.40
CA ASP A 108 -0.32 3.46 0.68
C ASP A 108 -1.07 3.16 -0.62
N ASP A 109 -1.86 2.08 -0.65
CA ASP A 109 -2.75 1.80 -1.76
C ASP A 109 -4.09 2.56 -1.56
N PRO A 110 -4.40 3.59 -2.38
CA PRO A 110 -5.66 4.31 -2.30
C PRO A 110 -6.84 3.51 -2.88
N SER A 111 -6.62 2.31 -3.42
CA SER A 111 -7.66 1.46 -4.00
C SER A 111 -8.57 0.87 -2.92
N LEU A 112 -9.88 1.07 -3.08
CA LEU A 112 -10.90 0.48 -2.22
C LEU A 112 -11.41 -0.88 -2.73
N GLN A 113 -10.86 -1.39 -3.84
CA GLN A 113 -11.30 -2.65 -4.45
C GLN A 113 -11.00 -3.86 -3.55
N GLY A 114 -9.84 -3.85 -2.87
CA GLY A 114 -9.49 -4.90 -1.91
C GLY A 114 -10.47 -4.94 -0.74
N PHE A 115 -10.83 -3.77 -0.22
CA PHE A 115 -11.81 -3.63 0.87
C PHE A 115 -13.21 -4.09 0.46
N GLU A 116 -13.67 -3.76 -0.74
CA GLU A 116 -14.96 -4.23 -1.27
C GLU A 116 -15.02 -5.77 -1.30
N LYS A 117 -13.94 -6.40 -1.77
CA LYS A 117 -13.83 -7.86 -1.81
C LYS A 117 -13.81 -8.47 -0.41
N GLU A 118 -13.07 -7.88 0.53
CA GLU A 118 -13.02 -8.36 1.91
C GLU A 118 -14.40 -8.36 2.58
N ILE A 119 -15.19 -7.30 2.37
CA ILE A 119 -16.58 -7.22 2.86
C ILE A 119 -17.47 -8.28 2.20
N ALA A 120 -17.28 -8.53 0.91
CA ALA A 120 -18.02 -9.57 0.21
C ALA A 120 -17.73 -10.95 0.82
N ASP A 121 -16.46 -11.23 1.09
CA ASP A 121 -15.98 -12.51 1.64
C ASP A 121 -16.33 -12.68 3.12
N TYR A 122 -16.45 -11.59 3.88
CA TYR A 122 -16.81 -11.59 5.31
C TYR A 122 -18.20 -12.18 5.59
N ALA A 123 -19.12 -12.10 4.63
CA ALA A 123 -20.47 -12.64 4.81
C ALA A 123 -20.43 -14.14 5.12
N GLN A 124 -21.09 -14.54 6.22
CA GLN A 124 -21.20 -15.94 6.62
C GLN A 124 -21.93 -16.77 5.55
N PRO A 125 -21.58 -18.05 5.33
CA PRO A 125 -22.16 -18.87 4.25
C PRO A 125 -23.69 -18.87 4.21
N GLY A 126 -24.36 -18.92 5.36
CA GLY A 126 -25.82 -18.90 5.44
C GLY A 126 -26.48 -17.55 5.14
N ALA A 127 -25.72 -16.46 5.14
CA ALA A 127 -26.21 -15.10 4.88
C ALA A 127 -25.78 -14.56 3.51
N ARG A 128 -24.74 -15.13 2.87
CA ARG A 128 -24.20 -14.68 1.57
C ARG A 128 -25.26 -14.46 0.50
N GLU A 129 -26.15 -15.43 0.34
CA GLU A 129 -27.20 -15.39 -0.71
C GLU A 129 -28.47 -14.64 -0.29
N SER A 130 -28.52 -14.13 0.95
CA SER A 130 -29.68 -13.42 1.45
C SER A 130 -29.94 -12.15 0.63
N GLY A 131 -31.22 -11.79 0.47
CA GLY A 131 -31.60 -10.57 -0.24
C GLY A 131 -31.00 -9.32 0.39
N TYR A 132 -30.89 -9.30 1.73
CA TYR A 132 -30.25 -8.22 2.46
C TYR A 132 -28.76 -8.08 2.16
N THR A 133 -27.99 -9.18 2.25
CA THR A 133 -26.54 -9.15 2.00
C THR A 133 -26.22 -8.71 0.59
N ARG A 134 -26.93 -9.23 -0.43
CA ARG A 134 -26.75 -8.79 -1.82
C ARG A 134 -27.08 -7.31 -2.00
N HIS A 135 -28.18 -6.83 -1.43
CA HIS A 135 -28.55 -5.42 -1.52
C HIS A 135 -27.54 -4.50 -0.83
N PHE A 136 -27.04 -4.90 0.34
CA PHE A 136 -26.01 -4.17 1.06
C PHE A 136 -24.69 -4.10 0.28
N GLN A 137 -24.20 -5.24 -0.22
CA GLN A 137 -22.98 -5.31 -1.02
C GLN A 137 -23.08 -4.47 -2.29
N GLN A 138 -24.22 -4.54 -3.00
CA GLN A 138 -24.46 -3.70 -4.17
C GLN A 138 -24.46 -2.21 -3.81
N THR A 139 -25.18 -1.81 -2.76
CA THR A 139 -25.26 -0.40 -2.33
C THR A 139 -23.88 0.13 -1.95
N LEU A 140 -23.07 -0.69 -1.25
CA LEU A 140 -21.72 -0.33 -0.87
C LEU A 140 -20.81 -0.20 -2.10
N SER A 141 -20.86 -1.16 -3.02
CA SER A 141 -20.11 -1.11 -4.29
C SER A 141 -20.42 0.17 -5.07
N GLU A 142 -21.70 0.49 -5.23
CA GLU A 142 -22.14 1.73 -5.89
C GLU A 142 -21.65 2.98 -5.16
N HIS A 143 -21.64 2.97 -3.82
CA HIS A 143 -21.11 4.08 -3.03
C HIS A 143 -19.60 4.25 -3.23
N LEU A 144 -18.82 3.17 -3.13
CA LEU A 144 -17.37 3.16 -3.37
C LEU A 144 -17.05 3.65 -4.80
N ALA A 145 -17.80 3.19 -5.79
CA ALA A 145 -17.67 3.62 -7.17
C ALA A 145 -18.00 5.10 -7.39
N ARG A 146 -18.84 5.72 -6.53
CA ARG A 146 -19.16 7.17 -6.62
C ARG A 146 -18.07 8.02 -5.99
N ILE A 147 -17.57 7.65 -4.82
CA ILE A 147 -16.56 8.43 -4.09
C ILE A 147 -15.17 8.36 -4.74
N THR A 148 -14.92 7.35 -5.58
CA THR A 148 -13.64 7.14 -6.28
C THR A 148 -13.64 7.70 -7.72
N ARG A 149 -14.70 8.38 -8.16
CA ARG A 149 -14.78 8.97 -9.51
C ARG A 149 -13.74 10.08 -9.70
N PRO A 150 -13.06 10.14 -10.87
CA PRO A 150 -12.27 11.31 -11.25
C PRO A 150 -13.16 12.56 -11.25
N GLY A 151 -12.80 13.58 -10.46
CA GLY A 151 -13.58 14.81 -10.29
C GLY A 151 -14.41 14.89 -9.01
N GLY A 152 -14.52 13.80 -8.23
CA GLY A 152 -15.24 13.78 -6.96
C GLY A 152 -16.76 13.67 -7.10
N LEU A 153 -17.48 13.93 -6.00
CA LEU A 153 -18.94 13.76 -5.92
C LEU A 153 -19.73 15.00 -6.39
N PHE A 154 -19.06 16.14 -6.49
CA PHE A 154 -19.64 17.43 -6.84
C PHE A 154 -18.91 17.93 -8.09
N GLU A 155 -19.61 17.95 -9.24
CA GLU A 155 -19.18 18.72 -10.41
C GLU A 155 -19.33 20.23 -10.16
#